data_AF-A0A960UCE4-F1
#
_entry.id   AF-A0A960UCE4-F1
#
_cell.length_a   1.000
_cell.length_b   1.000
_cell.length_c   1.000
_cell.angle_alpha   90.00
_cell.angle_beta   90.00
_cell.angle_gamma   90.00
#
_symmetry.space_group_name_H-M   'P 1'
#
loop_
_entity.id
_entity.type
_entity.pdbx_description
1 polymer ?
#
loop_
_entity_poly.entity_id
_entity_poly.type
_entity_poly.pdbx_seq_one_letter_code
_entity_poly.pdbx_strand_id
1 'polypeptide(L)'
;MQRRGKLFISLVLALTLLSACKKVKSDPELEKLIKAIPDNCDYDIKYAMVKYGTCKNKETDKVSDWIKANGMMKTLSTCAVLFNSEDSKTASLAAHVLYRNVKDNLQGIADAPQSLDTKIVELLMEGLKKNQTYFAFYGSQAIAKLATIKGIENKFYEIIEAHPESVVKKEGYRYIMQFGRLKTFPKIKELAGKDKDLKLVALSAPRNMYKYTQEEETQVCDWVQGFLQDSDEYVSAEAAKTLATRCKGKYIDEFLKEAEKRASEGKLKAPFSWALTSFTFSCKSFLGSPPTGTEEQCKKKEELKAKITK
;
A
#
# COMPACT_ATOMS: atom_id res chain seq x y z
N MET A 1 48.71 -62.78 -9.94
CA MET A 1 49.59 -61.59 -9.92
C MET A 1 49.52 -60.91 -11.29
N GLN A 2 48.61 -59.94 -11.49
CA GLN A 2 48.75 -58.86 -12.48
C GLN A 2 47.54 -57.92 -12.41
N ARG A 3 47.84 -56.65 -12.14
CA ARG A 3 46.94 -55.50 -11.98
C ARG A 3 46.24 -55.16 -13.30
N ARG A 4 44.93 -54.89 -13.28
CA ARG A 4 44.32 -53.84 -14.12
C ARG A 4 43.14 -53.21 -13.38
N GLY A 5 43.40 -52.05 -12.78
CA GLY A 5 42.36 -51.12 -12.35
C GLY A 5 41.64 -50.55 -13.57
N LYS A 6 40.32 -50.37 -13.45
CA LYS A 6 39.57 -49.51 -14.35
C LYS A 6 39.03 -48.33 -13.55
N LEU A 7 39.49 -47.17 -13.98
CA LEU A 7 39.19 -45.84 -13.52
C LEU A 7 37.69 -45.55 -13.55
N PHE A 8 37.23 -44.87 -12.50
CA PHE A 8 36.04 -44.04 -12.49
C PHE A 8 36.07 -43.02 -13.64
N ILE A 9 34.99 -42.92 -14.40
CA ILE A 9 34.58 -41.66 -15.03
C ILE A 9 33.08 -41.51 -14.78
N SER A 10 32.74 -40.95 -13.62
CA SER A 10 31.43 -40.37 -13.38
C SER A 10 31.35 -39.08 -14.20
N LEU A 11 30.68 -39.14 -15.34
CA LEU A 11 30.34 -37.98 -16.15
C LEU A 11 29.26 -37.19 -15.40
N VAL A 12 29.68 -36.33 -14.46
CA VAL A 12 28.81 -35.30 -13.90
C VAL A 12 28.55 -34.31 -15.03
N LEU A 13 27.40 -34.48 -15.68
CA LEU A 13 26.84 -33.51 -16.61
C LEU A 13 26.59 -32.23 -15.79
N ALA A 14 27.57 -31.34 -15.76
CA ALA A 14 27.40 -29.97 -15.35
C ALA A 14 26.49 -29.29 -16.39
N LEU A 15 25.18 -29.50 -16.26
CA LEU A 15 24.18 -28.60 -16.80
C LEU A 15 24.26 -27.31 -15.98
N THR A 16 25.30 -26.52 -16.22
CA THR A 16 25.27 -25.09 -15.96
C THR A 16 24.21 -24.52 -16.88
N LEU A 17 22.97 -24.50 -16.39
CA LEU A 17 21.91 -23.64 -16.86
C LEU A 17 22.46 -22.21 -16.79
N LEU A 18 23.05 -21.77 -17.90
CA LEU A 18 23.26 -20.37 -18.22
C LEU A 18 21.87 -19.74 -18.30
N SER A 19 21.30 -19.42 -17.14
CA SER A 19 20.25 -18.42 -17.02
C SER A 19 20.85 -17.10 -17.47
N ALA A 20 20.84 -16.87 -18.79
CA ALA A 20 21.14 -15.58 -19.36
C ALA A 20 20.35 -14.54 -18.57
N CYS A 21 21.05 -13.70 -17.82
CA CYS A 21 20.44 -12.63 -17.06
C CYS A 21 19.79 -11.65 -18.05
N LYS A 22 18.53 -11.93 -18.42
CA LYS A 22 17.72 -11.00 -19.19
C LYS A 22 17.61 -9.74 -18.35
N LYS A 23 18.25 -8.66 -18.83
CA LYS A 23 18.08 -7.33 -18.28
C LYS A 23 16.61 -6.95 -18.44
N VAL A 24 16.00 -6.36 -17.41
CA VAL A 24 14.68 -5.75 -17.51
C VAL A 24 14.78 -4.63 -18.55
N LYS A 25 13.87 -4.61 -19.52
CA LYS A 25 13.87 -3.63 -20.62
C LYS A 25 12.63 -2.75 -20.53
N SER A 26 12.78 -1.47 -20.84
CA SER A 26 11.65 -0.57 -21.05
C SER A 26 10.99 -0.85 -22.40
N ASP A 27 9.69 -0.57 -22.47
CA ASP A 27 8.98 -0.47 -23.75
C ASP A 27 9.18 0.94 -24.31
N PRO A 28 9.73 1.09 -25.53
CA PRO A 28 10.12 2.39 -26.07
C PRO A 28 8.92 3.30 -26.35
N GLU A 29 7.76 2.74 -26.70
CA GLU A 29 6.57 3.55 -26.97
C GLU A 29 5.98 4.10 -25.67
N LEU A 30 5.89 3.27 -24.63
CA LEU A 30 5.47 3.76 -23.32
C LEU A 30 6.45 4.79 -22.76
N GLU A 31 7.76 4.56 -22.89
CA GLU A 31 8.78 5.52 -22.46
C GLU A 31 8.61 6.88 -23.14
N LYS A 32 8.36 6.88 -24.46
CA LYS A 32 8.08 8.11 -25.22
C LYS A 32 6.83 8.82 -24.70
N LEU A 33 5.73 8.10 -24.47
CA LEU A 33 4.48 8.68 -23.95
C LEU A 33 4.67 9.30 -22.56
N ILE A 34 5.41 8.62 -21.68
CA ILE A 34 5.71 9.13 -20.33
C ILE A 34 6.54 10.42 -20.42
N LYS A 35 7.57 10.44 -21.26
CA LYS A 35 8.46 11.60 -21.44
C LYS A 35 7.78 12.80 -22.10
N ALA A 36 6.68 12.59 -22.82
CA ALA A 36 5.90 13.66 -23.45
C ALA A 36 4.99 14.44 -22.48
N ILE A 37 4.71 13.90 -21.28
CA ILE A 37 3.88 14.56 -20.26
C ILE A 37 4.37 15.98 -19.93
N PRO A 38 5.62 16.21 -19.49
CA PRO A 38 6.07 17.53 -19.07
C PRO A 38 6.16 18.55 -20.22
N ASP A 39 6.16 18.10 -21.47
CA ASP A 39 6.20 18.99 -22.64
C ASP A 39 4.80 19.54 -22.97
N ASN A 40 3.75 18.88 -22.50
CA ASN A 40 2.36 19.20 -22.81
C ASN A 40 1.50 19.48 -21.57
N CYS A 41 2.05 19.32 -20.37
CA CYS A 41 1.36 19.48 -19.09
C CYS A 41 2.21 20.28 -18.10
N ASP A 42 1.57 21.01 -17.18
CA ASP A 42 2.27 21.61 -16.04
C ASP A 42 2.56 20.51 -15.01
N TYR A 43 3.81 20.04 -15.03
CA TYR A 43 4.27 18.91 -14.23
C TYR A 43 5.16 19.35 -13.08
N ASP A 44 4.74 19.01 -11.86
CA ASP A 44 5.48 19.23 -10.63
C ASP A 44 6.34 18.00 -10.29
N ILE A 45 7.66 18.16 -10.42
CA ILE A 45 8.64 17.10 -10.15
C ILE A 45 8.62 16.69 -8.66
N LYS A 46 8.46 17.65 -7.74
CA LYS A 46 8.50 17.39 -6.29
C LYS A 46 7.36 16.47 -5.89
N TYR A 47 6.18 16.70 -6.44
CA TYR A 47 4.98 15.91 -6.15
C TYR A 47 4.72 14.80 -7.17
N ALA A 48 5.57 14.62 -8.19
CA ALA A 48 5.32 13.72 -9.32
C ALA A 48 3.88 13.82 -9.86
N MET A 49 3.37 15.04 -10.02
CA MET A 49 1.96 15.29 -10.35
C MET A 49 1.83 16.29 -11.48
N VAL A 50 0.82 16.04 -12.31
CA VAL A 50 0.31 17.02 -13.26
C VAL A 50 -0.68 17.92 -12.54
N LYS A 51 -0.57 19.24 -12.70
CA LYS A 51 -1.56 20.18 -12.18
C LYS A 51 -2.89 20.02 -12.93
N TYR A 52 -3.98 20.01 -12.18
CA TYR A 52 -5.31 19.80 -12.74
C TYR A 52 -5.63 20.81 -13.86
N GLY A 53 -6.19 20.32 -14.96
CA GLY A 53 -6.61 21.15 -16.10
C GLY A 53 -5.48 21.67 -17.00
N THR A 54 -4.23 21.26 -16.79
CA THR A 54 -3.06 21.82 -17.51
C THR A 54 -2.54 20.98 -18.68
N CYS A 55 -2.99 19.73 -18.82
CA CYS A 55 -2.54 18.87 -19.92
C CYS A 55 -3.21 19.24 -21.25
N LYS A 56 -2.43 19.79 -22.17
CA LYS A 56 -2.77 19.81 -23.59
C LYS A 56 -2.77 18.37 -24.12
N ASN A 57 -3.62 18.08 -25.10
CA ASN A 57 -3.65 16.79 -25.81
C ASN A 57 -3.88 15.52 -24.96
N LYS A 58 -4.28 15.67 -23.68
CA LYS A 58 -4.57 14.55 -22.77
C LYS A 58 -3.42 13.52 -22.66
N GLU A 59 -2.16 13.96 -22.56
CA GLU A 59 -1.00 13.04 -22.53
C GLU A 59 -1.09 11.97 -21.43
N THR A 60 -1.63 12.31 -20.26
CA THR A 60 -1.84 11.33 -19.16
C THR A 60 -2.86 10.25 -19.52
N ASP A 61 -3.85 10.56 -20.37
CA ASP A 61 -4.84 9.60 -20.84
C ASP A 61 -4.21 8.66 -21.86
N LYS A 62 -3.33 9.16 -22.74
CA LYS A 62 -2.59 8.31 -23.69
C LYS A 62 -1.73 7.26 -22.98
N VAL A 63 -1.04 7.64 -21.90
CA VAL A 63 -0.32 6.68 -21.05
C VAL A 63 -1.29 5.65 -20.47
N SER A 64 -2.41 6.10 -19.91
CA SER A 64 -3.43 5.23 -19.32
C SER A 64 -4.02 4.24 -20.33
N ASP A 65 -4.31 4.70 -21.54
CA ASP A 65 -4.89 3.89 -22.62
C ASP A 65 -3.87 2.91 -23.19
N TRP A 66 -2.61 3.32 -23.31
CA TRP A 66 -1.53 2.41 -23.67
C TRP A 66 -1.42 1.26 -22.66
N ILE A 67 -1.47 1.57 -21.35
CA ILE A 67 -1.39 0.57 -20.28
C ILE A 67 -2.56 -0.41 -20.35
N LYS A 68 -3.78 0.07 -20.59
CA LYS A 68 -4.96 -0.79 -20.78
C LYS A 68 -4.78 -1.74 -21.97
N ALA A 69 -4.24 -1.25 -23.08
CA ALA A 69 -4.06 -2.03 -24.31
C ALA A 69 -2.89 -3.02 -24.24
N ASN A 70 -1.83 -2.70 -23.52
CA ASN A 70 -0.56 -3.45 -23.54
C ASN A 70 -0.25 -4.21 -22.25
N GLY A 71 -0.99 -3.94 -21.18
CA GLY A 71 -0.93 -4.68 -19.92
C GLY A 71 0.11 -4.18 -18.91
N MET A 72 -0.04 -4.69 -17.68
CA MET A 72 0.70 -4.22 -16.51
C MET A 72 2.18 -4.63 -16.52
N MET A 73 2.54 -5.79 -17.08
CA MET A 73 3.93 -6.29 -17.03
C MET A 73 4.92 -5.41 -17.82
N LYS A 74 4.52 -4.94 -19.01
CA LYS A 74 5.32 -3.98 -19.78
C LYS A 74 5.41 -2.63 -19.07
N THR A 75 4.30 -2.21 -18.46
CA THR A 75 4.22 -0.98 -17.66
C THR A 75 5.21 -1.02 -16.49
N LEU A 76 5.21 -2.09 -15.71
CA LEU A 76 6.10 -2.28 -14.57
C LEU A 76 7.56 -2.36 -15.02
N SER A 77 7.87 -3.08 -16.10
CA SER A 77 9.24 -3.17 -16.64
C SER A 77 9.76 -1.79 -17.07
N THR A 78 8.93 -1.00 -17.74
CA THR A 78 9.27 0.37 -18.16
C THR A 78 9.46 1.28 -16.95
N CYS A 79 8.55 1.25 -15.98
CA CYS A 79 8.67 2.05 -14.76
C CYS A 79 9.92 1.66 -13.95
N ALA A 80 10.26 0.38 -13.88
CA ALA A 80 11.46 -0.09 -13.18
C ALA A 80 12.74 0.49 -13.79
N VAL A 81 12.84 0.51 -15.12
CA VAL A 81 13.98 1.13 -15.83
C VAL A 81 14.00 2.64 -15.63
N LEU A 82 12.88 3.33 -15.88
CA LEU A 82 12.81 4.80 -15.82
C LEU A 82 12.98 5.34 -14.40
N PHE A 83 12.50 4.63 -13.38
CA PHE A 83 12.66 5.03 -11.98
C PHE A 83 14.12 4.98 -11.52
N ASN A 84 14.97 4.19 -12.20
CA ASN A 84 16.41 4.16 -11.95
C ASN A 84 17.22 5.16 -12.79
N SER A 85 16.56 5.99 -13.61
CA SER A 85 17.23 7.04 -14.39
C SER A 85 18.09 7.97 -13.52
N GLU A 86 19.22 8.43 -14.04
CA GLU A 86 19.99 9.52 -13.43
C GLU A 86 19.29 10.88 -13.57
N ASP A 87 18.43 11.03 -14.57
CA ASP A 87 17.57 12.20 -14.70
C ASP A 87 16.39 12.12 -13.72
N SER A 88 16.40 12.99 -12.71
CA SER A 88 15.37 13.06 -11.68
C SER A 88 13.97 13.33 -12.24
N LYS A 89 13.87 14.06 -13.37
CA LYS A 89 12.59 14.32 -14.04
C LYS A 89 12.02 13.03 -14.62
N THR A 90 12.84 12.23 -15.29
CA THR A 90 12.44 10.90 -15.78
C THR A 90 12.07 9.95 -14.63
N ALA A 91 12.85 9.95 -13.54
CA ALA A 91 12.54 9.13 -12.37
C ALA A 91 11.21 9.55 -11.71
N SER A 92 10.95 10.85 -11.56
CA SER A 92 9.68 11.34 -11.01
C SER A 92 8.49 10.98 -11.90
N LEU A 93 8.65 10.99 -13.23
CA LEU A 93 7.61 10.57 -14.17
C LEU A 93 7.28 9.07 -14.03
N ALA A 94 8.27 8.23 -13.77
CA ALA A 94 8.02 6.82 -13.44
C ALA A 94 7.23 6.70 -12.12
N ALA A 95 7.58 7.48 -11.09
CA ALA A 95 6.82 7.53 -9.83
C ALA A 95 5.37 8.00 -10.04
N HIS A 96 5.14 8.95 -10.95
CA HIS A 96 3.80 9.38 -11.36
C HIS A 96 2.98 8.22 -11.91
N VAL A 97 3.53 7.44 -12.86
CA VAL A 97 2.82 6.29 -13.46
C VAL A 97 2.58 5.19 -12.43
N LEU A 98 3.57 4.89 -11.58
CA LEU A 98 3.40 3.94 -10.48
C LEU A 98 2.23 4.34 -9.57
N TYR A 99 2.09 5.63 -9.28
CA TYR A 99 1.02 6.12 -8.42
C TYR A 99 -0.33 6.23 -9.13
N ARG A 100 -0.39 6.74 -10.36
CA ARG A 100 -1.66 7.02 -11.05
C ARG A 100 -2.25 5.79 -11.72
N ASN A 101 -1.41 4.89 -12.21
CA ASN A 101 -1.83 3.80 -13.07
C ASN A 101 -1.58 2.42 -12.46
N VAL A 102 -0.56 2.26 -11.61
CA VAL A 102 -0.20 0.94 -11.08
C VAL A 102 -0.82 0.67 -9.71
N LYS A 103 -0.74 1.60 -8.75
CA LYS A 103 -0.99 1.31 -7.32
C LYS A 103 -2.35 0.66 -7.02
N ASP A 104 -3.38 0.93 -7.79
CA ASP A 104 -4.74 0.41 -7.58
C ASP A 104 -5.09 -0.76 -8.53
N ASN A 105 -4.23 -1.08 -9.51
CA ASN A 105 -4.49 -2.05 -10.58
C ASN A 105 -3.60 -3.30 -10.47
N LEU A 106 -3.35 -3.78 -9.25
CA LEU A 106 -2.45 -4.91 -8.99
C LEU A 106 -3.15 -6.25 -8.70
N GLN A 107 -4.49 -6.28 -8.65
CA GLN A 107 -5.22 -7.51 -8.28
C GLN A 107 -4.90 -8.68 -9.23
N GLY A 108 -4.91 -8.46 -10.54
CA GLY A 108 -4.57 -9.53 -11.50
C GLY A 108 -3.14 -10.07 -11.36
N ILE A 109 -2.21 -9.26 -10.84
CA ILE A 109 -0.85 -9.71 -10.51
C ILE A 109 -0.84 -10.49 -9.19
N ALA A 110 -1.61 -10.04 -8.19
CA ALA A 110 -1.76 -10.75 -6.93
C ALA A 110 -2.41 -12.14 -7.09
N ASP A 111 -3.34 -12.27 -8.05
CA ASP A 111 -3.99 -13.55 -8.39
C ASP A 111 -3.06 -14.50 -9.18
N ALA A 112 -2.01 -13.95 -9.82
CA ALA A 112 -1.03 -14.70 -10.60
C ALA A 112 0.42 -14.24 -10.32
N PRO A 113 0.93 -14.38 -9.07
CA PRO A 113 2.20 -13.80 -8.62
C PRO A 113 3.44 -14.34 -9.36
N GLN A 114 3.32 -15.50 -10.01
CA GLN A 114 4.35 -16.10 -10.87
C GLN A 114 4.57 -15.31 -12.16
N SER A 115 3.58 -14.55 -12.62
CA SER A 115 3.70 -13.70 -13.82
C SER A 115 4.59 -12.47 -13.60
N LEU A 116 4.75 -12.05 -12.33
CA LEU A 116 5.61 -10.95 -11.95
C LEU A 116 7.05 -11.43 -11.77
N ASP A 117 7.95 -10.98 -12.64
CA ASP A 117 9.39 -11.23 -12.50
C ASP A 117 9.92 -10.51 -11.26
N THR A 118 10.57 -11.26 -10.36
CA THR A 118 11.22 -10.73 -9.16
C THR A 118 12.21 -9.61 -9.49
N LYS A 119 12.92 -9.69 -10.61
CA LYS A 119 13.91 -8.68 -11.04
C LYS A 119 13.27 -7.31 -11.29
N ILE A 120 12.02 -7.27 -11.75
CA ILE A 120 11.30 -6.00 -11.93
C ILE A 120 11.06 -5.33 -10.57
N VAL A 121 10.67 -6.12 -9.57
CA VAL A 121 10.41 -5.61 -8.21
C VAL A 121 11.70 -5.19 -7.53
N GLU A 122 12.77 -5.97 -7.68
CA GLU A 122 14.10 -5.61 -7.17
C GLU A 122 14.62 -4.33 -7.82
N LEU A 123 14.47 -4.16 -9.14
CA LEU A 123 14.87 -2.93 -9.82
C LEU A 123 14.03 -1.73 -9.37
N LEU A 124 12.72 -1.88 -9.16
CA LEU A 124 11.89 -0.81 -8.56
C LEU A 124 12.34 -0.44 -7.15
N MET A 125 12.71 -1.42 -6.34
CA MET A 125 13.26 -1.23 -5.00
C MET A 125 14.62 -0.52 -5.02
N GLU A 126 15.49 -0.83 -5.98
CA GLU A 126 16.75 -0.10 -6.22
C GLU A 126 16.47 1.37 -6.58
N GLY A 127 15.47 1.61 -7.43
CA GLY A 127 15.01 2.95 -7.77
C GLY A 127 14.53 3.70 -6.53
N LEU A 128 13.77 3.03 -5.64
CA LEU A 128 13.31 3.64 -4.39
C LEU A 128 14.47 3.99 -3.46
N LYS A 129 15.49 3.14 -3.36
CA LYS A 129 16.69 3.39 -2.57
C LYS A 129 17.51 4.57 -3.12
N LYS A 130 17.58 4.70 -4.45
CA LYS A 130 18.33 5.75 -5.15
C LYS A 130 17.64 7.11 -5.07
N ASN A 131 16.32 7.14 -5.25
CA ASN A 131 15.55 8.39 -5.27
C ASN A 131 15.20 8.84 -3.86
N GLN A 132 16.10 9.61 -3.23
CA GLN A 132 15.97 10.03 -1.82
C GLN A 132 15.11 11.28 -1.59
N THR A 133 14.25 11.65 -2.54
CA THR A 133 13.44 12.87 -2.52
C THR A 133 11.95 12.58 -2.30
N TYR A 134 11.18 13.60 -1.91
CA TYR A 134 9.74 13.47 -1.63
C TYR A 134 8.96 12.65 -2.67
N PHE A 135 9.21 12.78 -3.98
CA PHE A 135 8.42 12.07 -4.99
C PHE A 135 8.51 10.53 -4.90
N ALA A 136 9.54 9.99 -4.24
CA ALA A 136 9.67 8.56 -4.00
C ALA A 136 8.49 7.98 -3.19
N PHE A 137 7.79 8.83 -2.42
CA PHE A 137 6.52 8.53 -1.77
C PHE A 137 5.50 7.91 -2.73
N TYR A 138 5.40 8.45 -3.95
CA TYR A 138 4.42 8.04 -4.95
C TYR A 138 4.74 6.65 -5.52
N GLY A 139 6.02 6.29 -5.62
CA GLY A 139 6.44 4.94 -6.00
C GLY A 139 6.28 3.92 -4.86
N SER A 140 6.56 4.32 -3.62
CA SER A 140 6.59 3.45 -2.43
C SER A 140 5.32 2.60 -2.27
N GLN A 141 4.13 3.17 -2.52
CA GLN A 141 2.86 2.46 -2.36
C GLN A 141 2.72 1.25 -3.29
N ALA A 142 3.07 1.40 -4.57
CA ALA A 142 3.02 0.31 -5.53
C ALA A 142 4.12 -0.72 -5.23
N ILE A 143 5.31 -0.26 -4.86
CA ILE A 143 6.46 -1.12 -4.57
C ILE A 143 6.22 -1.99 -3.33
N ALA A 144 5.62 -1.44 -2.27
CA ALA A 144 5.20 -2.20 -1.08
C ALA A 144 4.28 -3.38 -1.44
N LYS A 145 3.29 -3.13 -2.29
CA LYS A 145 2.33 -4.13 -2.78
C LYS A 145 3.04 -5.20 -3.62
N LEU A 146 3.90 -4.79 -4.54
CA LEU A 146 4.65 -5.72 -5.40
C LEU A 146 5.63 -6.58 -4.59
N ALA A 147 6.34 -6.00 -3.63
CA ALA A 147 7.27 -6.71 -2.76
C ALA A 147 6.55 -7.78 -1.92
N THR A 148 5.37 -7.47 -1.39
CA THR A 148 4.56 -8.43 -0.63
C THR A 148 3.94 -9.51 -1.51
N ILE A 149 3.47 -9.20 -2.72
CA ILE A 149 3.03 -10.20 -3.71
C ILE A 149 4.17 -11.18 -4.03
N LYS A 150 5.41 -10.69 -4.17
CA LYS A 150 6.58 -11.53 -4.46
C LYS A 150 7.19 -12.22 -3.24
N GLY A 151 6.72 -11.91 -2.03
CA GLY A 151 7.26 -12.49 -0.81
C GLY A 151 8.67 -12.01 -0.45
N ILE A 152 9.08 -10.82 -0.92
CA ILE A 152 10.38 -10.20 -0.66
C ILE A 152 10.27 -8.93 0.20
N GLU A 153 9.19 -8.81 0.98
CA GLU A 153 8.88 -7.63 1.78
C GLU A 153 9.94 -7.26 2.82
N ASN A 154 10.74 -8.22 3.31
CA ASN A 154 11.83 -7.93 4.24
C ASN A 154 12.90 -7.03 3.61
N LYS A 155 13.27 -7.28 2.33
CA LYS A 155 14.18 -6.40 1.58
C LYS A 155 13.58 -5.00 1.42
N PHE A 156 12.26 -4.93 1.19
CA PHE A 156 11.56 -3.67 1.10
C PHE A 156 11.58 -2.90 2.44
N TYR A 157 11.41 -3.59 3.57
CA TYR A 157 11.51 -2.98 4.91
C TYR A 157 12.86 -2.31 5.13
N GLU A 158 13.96 -2.99 4.81
CA GLU A 158 15.31 -2.44 4.93
C GLU A 158 15.47 -1.13 4.13
N ILE A 159 14.92 -1.08 2.92
CA ILE A 159 14.98 0.11 2.05
C ILE A 159 14.21 1.28 2.65
N ILE A 160 12.97 1.06 3.06
CA ILE A 160 12.15 2.15 3.59
C ILE A 160 12.55 2.59 5.00
N GLU A 161 13.20 1.71 5.78
CA GLU A 161 13.76 2.07 7.08
C GLU A 161 14.98 2.98 6.95
N ALA A 162 15.80 2.78 5.91
CA ALA A 162 16.97 3.60 5.60
C ALA A 162 16.66 4.87 4.79
N HIS A 163 15.43 5.04 4.30
CA HIS A 163 15.06 6.16 3.43
C HIS A 163 14.99 7.48 4.23
N PRO A 164 15.62 8.58 3.75
CA PRO A 164 15.66 9.85 4.52
C PRO A 164 14.28 10.52 4.64
N GLU A 165 13.42 10.38 3.62
CA GLU A 165 12.05 10.90 3.67
C GLU A 165 11.13 10.00 4.53
N SER A 166 10.75 10.48 5.72
CA SER A 166 9.85 9.74 6.62
C SER A 166 8.51 9.37 5.97
N VAL A 167 8.02 10.17 5.02
CA VAL A 167 6.78 9.90 4.30
C VAL A 167 6.86 8.63 3.42
N VAL A 168 8.04 8.31 2.88
CA VAL A 168 8.27 7.08 2.10
C VAL A 168 8.11 5.85 2.99
N LYS A 169 8.70 5.90 4.19
CA LYS A 169 8.56 4.88 5.23
C LYS A 169 7.11 4.67 5.65
N LYS A 170 6.41 5.77 5.98
CA LYS A 170 5.02 5.74 6.43
C LYS A 170 4.09 5.14 5.37
N GLU A 171 4.24 5.53 4.10
CA GLU A 171 3.41 4.93 3.04
C GLU A 171 3.78 3.50 2.70
N GLY A 172 5.07 3.16 2.75
CA GLY A 172 5.51 1.78 2.51
C GLY A 172 4.80 0.83 3.46
N TYR A 173 4.84 1.11 4.76
CA TYR A 173 4.14 0.30 5.76
C TYR A 173 2.62 0.40 5.70
N ARG A 174 2.04 1.52 5.26
CA ARG A 174 0.58 1.62 5.15
C ARG A 174 0.00 0.59 4.16
N TYR A 175 0.76 0.19 3.14
CA TYR A 175 0.27 -0.66 2.05
C TYR A 175 0.75 -2.11 2.07
N ILE A 176 1.65 -2.52 2.98
CA ILE A 176 2.18 -3.90 3.00
C ILE A 176 1.09 -4.95 3.27
N MET A 177 0.04 -4.60 4.02
CA MET A 177 -1.03 -5.55 4.33
C MET A 177 -2.00 -5.80 3.17
N GLN A 178 -2.02 -4.98 2.11
CA GLN A 178 -3.00 -5.13 1.04
C GLN A 178 -2.94 -6.50 0.38
N PHE A 179 -1.73 -6.98 0.07
CA PHE A 179 -1.49 -8.33 -0.46
C PHE A 179 -0.64 -9.20 0.45
N GLY A 180 0.12 -8.60 1.38
CA GLY A 180 0.82 -9.34 2.43
C GLY A 180 -0.10 -9.90 3.51
N ARG A 181 -1.30 -9.34 3.68
CA ARG A 181 -2.34 -9.81 4.63
C ARG A 181 -1.74 -10.13 6.01
N LEU A 182 -2.16 -11.22 6.66
CA LEU A 182 -1.63 -11.63 7.97
C LEU A 182 -0.15 -11.97 7.99
N LYS A 183 0.46 -12.36 6.86
CA LYS A 183 1.91 -12.64 6.79
C LYS A 183 2.73 -11.42 7.22
N THR A 184 2.26 -10.22 6.88
CA THR A 184 2.91 -8.95 7.23
C THR A 184 2.47 -8.36 8.57
N PHE A 185 1.46 -8.95 9.21
CA PHE A 185 0.87 -8.42 10.44
C PHE A 185 1.85 -8.37 11.62
N PRO A 186 2.79 -9.32 11.82
CA PRO A 186 3.82 -9.18 12.85
C PRO A 186 4.61 -7.88 12.76
N LYS A 187 4.99 -7.45 11.55
CA LYS A 187 5.70 -6.18 11.35
C LYS A 187 4.80 -4.98 11.69
N ILE A 188 3.51 -5.04 11.36
CA ILE A 188 2.56 -3.99 11.72
C ILE A 188 2.39 -3.89 13.25
N LYS A 189 2.32 -5.01 13.96
CA LYS A 189 2.28 -5.03 15.43
C LYS A 189 3.56 -4.44 16.04
N GLU A 190 4.72 -4.76 15.49
CA GLU A 190 6.00 -4.15 15.89
C GLU A 190 5.96 -2.62 15.76
N LEU A 191 5.44 -2.09 14.65
CA LEU A 191 5.35 -0.65 14.43
C LEU A 191 4.41 0.06 15.42
N ALA A 192 3.36 -0.62 15.89
CA ALA A 192 2.45 -0.06 16.89
C ALA A 192 3.09 0.12 18.28
N GLY A 193 4.21 -0.56 18.54
CA GLY A 193 5.03 -0.36 19.75
C GLY A 193 6.06 0.77 19.65
N LYS A 194 6.14 1.47 18.50
CA LYS A 194 7.11 2.56 18.27
C LYS A 194 6.49 3.93 18.58
N ASP A 195 7.02 4.98 17.94
CA ASP A 195 6.50 6.33 18.06
C ASP A 195 5.05 6.46 17.55
N LYS A 196 4.42 7.58 17.91
CA LYS A 196 3.04 7.89 17.56
C LYS A 196 2.75 7.78 16.06
N ASP A 197 3.64 8.29 15.22
CA ASP A 197 3.39 8.32 13.77
C ASP A 197 3.40 6.92 13.17
N LEU A 198 4.35 6.07 13.59
CA LEU A 198 4.39 4.67 13.18
C LEU A 198 3.22 3.87 13.77
N LYS A 199 2.77 4.19 14.98
CA LYS A 199 1.57 3.60 15.57
C LYS A 199 0.32 3.93 14.76
N LEU A 200 0.14 5.18 14.33
CA LEU A 200 -0.97 5.58 13.45
C LEU A 200 -0.90 4.88 12.08
N VAL A 201 0.30 4.75 11.51
CA VAL A 201 0.50 3.99 10.27
C VAL A 201 0.10 2.53 10.48
N ALA A 202 0.52 1.90 11.57
CA ALA A 202 0.20 0.52 11.89
C ALA A 202 -1.32 0.29 12.00
N LEU A 203 -2.05 1.17 12.69
CA LEU A 203 -3.50 1.08 12.81
C LEU A 203 -4.22 1.34 11.47
N SER A 204 -3.64 2.14 10.59
CA SER A 204 -4.21 2.41 9.27
C SER A 204 -3.97 1.30 8.25
N ALA A 205 -2.90 0.50 8.41
CA ALA A 205 -2.47 -0.48 7.41
C ALA A 205 -3.50 -1.58 7.12
N PRO A 206 -4.18 -2.19 8.13
CA PRO A 206 -5.21 -3.18 7.87
C PRO A 206 -6.35 -2.64 7.00
N ARG A 207 -6.64 -1.33 7.05
CA ARG A 207 -7.68 -0.73 6.20
C ARG A 207 -7.38 -0.83 4.70
N ASN A 208 -6.17 -1.19 4.28
CA ASN A 208 -5.84 -1.46 2.87
C ASN A 208 -6.00 -2.93 2.47
N MET A 209 -6.23 -3.85 3.41
CA MET A 209 -6.60 -5.23 3.11
C MET A 209 -8.09 -5.26 2.72
N TYR A 210 -8.39 -5.66 1.49
CA TYR A 210 -9.77 -5.78 1.03
C TYR A 210 -10.29 -7.19 1.28
N LYS A 211 -11.58 -7.31 1.61
CA LYS A 211 -12.30 -8.58 1.82
C LYS A 211 -11.56 -9.48 2.82
N TYR A 212 -11.65 -9.13 4.10
CA TYR A 212 -11.07 -9.93 5.17
C TYR A 212 -11.69 -11.33 5.17
N THR A 213 -10.88 -12.34 5.48
CA THR A 213 -11.41 -13.62 5.97
C THR A 213 -11.90 -13.44 7.41
N GLN A 214 -12.69 -14.38 7.91
CA GLN A 214 -13.15 -14.36 9.31
C GLN A 214 -11.98 -14.43 10.31
N GLU A 215 -10.95 -15.20 9.97
CA GLU A 215 -9.73 -15.30 10.76
C GLU A 215 -8.98 -13.96 10.81
N GLU A 216 -8.81 -13.32 9.64
CA GLU A 216 -8.19 -12.00 9.52
C GLU A 216 -8.94 -10.94 10.30
N GLU A 217 -10.26 -10.93 10.18
CA GLU A 217 -11.12 -10.03 10.93
C GLU A 217 -10.95 -10.23 12.42
N THR A 218 -11.01 -11.45 12.91
CA THR A 218 -10.81 -11.73 14.34
C THR A 218 -9.45 -11.23 14.82
N GLN A 219 -8.35 -11.64 14.17
CA GLN A 219 -7.00 -11.28 14.60
C GLN A 219 -6.73 -9.77 14.55
N VAL A 220 -7.14 -9.12 13.46
CA VAL A 220 -6.89 -7.68 13.28
C VAL A 220 -7.78 -6.88 14.22
N CYS A 221 -9.07 -7.21 14.31
CA CYS A 221 -10.04 -6.39 15.01
C CYS A 221 -9.92 -6.50 16.53
N ASP A 222 -9.65 -7.71 17.06
CA ASP A 222 -9.35 -7.88 18.49
C ASP A 222 -8.06 -7.11 18.86
N TRP A 223 -7.05 -7.09 17.98
CA TRP A 223 -5.83 -6.31 18.20
C TRP A 223 -6.09 -4.79 18.15
N VAL A 224 -6.82 -4.29 17.15
CA VAL A 224 -7.16 -2.86 17.05
C VAL A 224 -8.03 -2.40 18.23
N GLN A 225 -8.92 -3.27 18.72
CA GLN A 225 -9.78 -2.96 19.88
C GLN A 225 -8.95 -2.58 21.12
N GLY A 226 -7.77 -3.18 21.30
CA GLY A 226 -6.84 -2.83 22.38
C GLY A 226 -6.37 -1.36 22.39
N PHE A 227 -6.52 -0.64 21.28
CA PHE A 227 -6.12 0.76 21.14
C PHE A 227 -7.27 1.77 21.30
N LEU A 228 -8.51 1.32 21.49
CA LEU A 228 -9.67 2.22 21.71
C LEU A 228 -9.46 3.16 22.90
N GLN A 229 -8.76 2.70 23.93
CA GLN A 229 -8.50 3.43 25.16
C GLN A 229 -7.06 3.96 25.25
N ASP A 230 -6.34 4.02 24.11
CA ASP A 230 -4.99 4.61 24.09
C ASP A 230 -5.06 6.07 24.59
N SER A 231 -4.08 6.44 25.43
CA SER A 231 -3.97 7.78 26.00
C SER A 231 -3.77 8.88 24.94
N ASP A 232 -3.24 8.52 23.77
CA ASP A 232 -3.17 9.45 22.65
C ASP A 232 -4.49 9.44 21.86
N GLU A 233 -5.17 10.57 21.88
CA GLU A 233 -6.48 10.73 21.24
C GLU A 233 -6.48 10.41 19.74
N TYR A 234 -5.39 10.67 19.01
CA TYR A 234 -5.32 10.33 17.57
C TYR A 234 -5.21 8.84 17.35
N VAL A 235 -4.50 8.14 18.23
CA VAL A 235 -4.36 6.68 18.18
C VAL A 235 -5.71 6.03 18.47
N SER A 236 -6.37 6.48 19.54
CA SER A 236 -7.72 6.04 19.88
C SER A 236 -8.72 6.32 18.75
N ALA A 237 -8.65 7.49 18.11
CA ALA A 237 -9.49 7.83 16.95
C ALA A 237 -9.23 6.94 15.72
N GLU A 238 -7.97 6.62 15.41
CA GLU A 238 -7.63 5.76 14.27
C GLU A 238 -8.04 4.30 14.54
N ALA A 239 -7.95 3.84 15.79
CA ALA A 239 -8.49 2.55 16.21
C ALA A 239 -10.02 2.50 16.02
N ALA A 240 -10.75 3.49 16.57
CA ALA A 240 -12.19 3.63 16.41
C ALA A 240 -12.63 3.62 14.93
N LYS A 241 -11.92 4.39 14.09
CA LYS A 241 -12.16 4.42 12.64
C LYS A 241 -11.96 3.06 12.00
N THR A 242 -10.92 2.33 12.38
CA THR A 242 -10.63 1.00 11.81
C THR A 242 -11.69 -0.02 12.21
N LEU A 243 -12.11 -0.03 13.48
CA LEU A 243 -13.18 -0.90 13.96
C LEU A 243 -14.50 -0.63 13.23
N ALA A 244 -14.88 0.65 13.13
CA ALA A 244 -16.14 1.03 12.48
C ALA A 244 -16.16 0.73 10.97
N THR A 245 -15.03 0.94 10.26
CA THR A 245 -14.98 0.80 8.80
C THR A 245 -14.71 -0.61 8.31
N ARG A 246 -13.89 -1.38 9.05
CA ARG A 246 -13.43 -2.71 8.61
C ARG A 246 -14.02 -3.85 9.43
N CYS A 247 -14.07 -3.70 10.75
CA CYS A 247 -14.43 -4.79 11.64
C CYS A 247 -15.93 -4.97 11.79
N LYS A 248 -16.70 -3.87 11.85
CA LYS A 248 -18.17 -3.90 11.86
C LYS A 248 -18.76 -4.75 13.01
N GLY A 249 -20.07 -4.99 12.99
CA GLY A 249 -20.75 -5.88 13.95
C GLY A 249 -20.44 -5.52 15.41
N LYS A 250 -20.02 -6.51 16.20
CA LYS A 250 -19.66 -6.34 17.63
C LYS A 250 -18.61 -5.24 17.86
N TYR A 251 -17.73 -4.99 16.90
CA TYR A 251 -16.67 -3.98 17.05
C TYR A 251 -17.19 -2.54 16.88
N ILE A 252 -18.33 -2.35 16.20
CA ILE A 252 -19.05 -1.07 16.22
C ILE A 252 -19.60 -0.84 17.63
N ASP A 253 -20.15 -1.87 18.28
CA ASP A 253 -20.67 -1.75 19.65
C ASP A 253 -19.57 -1.36 20.65
N GLU A 254 -18.39 -1.98 20.56
CA GLU A 254 -17.24 -1.63 21.40
C GLU A 254 -16.78 -0.18 21.21
N PHE A 255 -16.75 0.29 19.96
CA PHE A 255 -16.50 1.70 19.66
C PHE A 255 -17.58 2.63 20.25
N LEU A 256 -18.87 2.32 20.08
CA LEU A 256 -19.97 3.13 20.57
C LEU A 256 -20.01 3.16 22.11
N LYS A 257 -19.63 2.06 22.77
CA LYS A 257 -19.49 1.97 24.22
C LYS A 257 -18.39 2.90 24.74
N GLU A 258 -17.24 2.92 24.08
CA GLU A 258 -16.16 3.86 24.42
C GLU A 258 -16.58 5.32 24.15
N ALA A 259 -17.30 5.58 23.07
CA ALA A 259 -17.86 6.90 22.79
C ALA A 259 -18.86 7.36 23.87
N GLU A 260 -19.70 6.45 24.37
CA GLU A 260 -20.64 6.72 25.46
C GLU A 260 -19.92 7.04 26.78
N LYS A 261 -18.91 6.25 27.13
CA LYS A 261 -18.05 6.53 28.29
C LYS A 261 -17.41 7.91 28.18
N ARG A 262 -16.84 8.25 27.02
CA ARG A 262 -16.26 9.58 26.79
C ARG A 262 -17.31 10.68 26.88
N ALA A 263 -18.54 10.44 26.43
CA ALA A 263 -19.63 11.41 26.53
C ALA A 263 -20.02 11.67 27.99
N SER A 264 -20.14 10.62 28.82
CA SER A 264 -20.47 10.79 30.24
C SER A 264 -19.35 11.48 31.03
N GLU A 265 -18.10 11.33 30.59
CA GLU A 265 -16.93 12.03 31.14
C GLU A 265 -16.74 13.46 30.58
N GLY A 266 -17.56 13.92 29.64
CA GLY A 266 -17.39 15.23 28.98
C GLY A 266 -16.14 15.31 28.09
N LYS A 267 -15.62 14.17 27.63
CA LYS A 267 -14.40 14.03 26.81
C LYS A 267 -14.68 13.64 25.37
N LEU A 268 -15.94 13.50 24.96
CA LEU A 268 -16.29 13.17 23.58
C LEU A 268 -16.07 14.38 22.64
N LYS A 269 -14.83 14.55 22.17
CA LYS A 269 -14.42 15.60 21.22
C LYS A 269 -13.52 15.06 20.12
N ALA A 270 -13.13 15.93 19.18
CA ALA A 270 -12.16 15.59 18.15
C ALA A 270 -10.77 15.30 18.79
N PRO A 271 -9.97 14.38 18.21
CA PRO A 271 -10.22 13.62 16.98
C PRO A 271 -11.13 12.39 17.12
N PHE A 272 -11.38 11.88 18.33
CA PHE A 272 -12.17 10.65 18.52
C PHE A 272 -13.59 10.75 17.94
N SER A 273 -14.26 11.88 18.16
CA SER A 273 -15.62 12.11 17.69
C SER A 273 -15.76 12.10 16.16
N TRP A 274 -14.68 12.25 15.40
CA TRP A 274 -14.71 12.08 13.93
C TRP A 274 -15.13 10.68 13.52
N ALA A 275 -14.86 9.66 14.36
CA ALA A 275 -15.37 8.32 14.14
C ALA A 275 -16.90 8.23 14.20
N LEU A 276 -17.59 9.21 14.81
CA LEU A 276 -19.06 9.30 14.77
C LEU A 276 -19.56 10.08 13.54
N THR A 277 -18.78 11.04 13.02
CA THR A 277 -19.27 11.98 11.99
C THR A 277 -18.79 11.66 10.57
N SER A 278 -17.67 10.96 10.39
CA SER A 278 -16.95 10.89 9.11
C SER A 278 -17.21 9.60 8.30
N PHE A 279 -18.47 9.20 8.13
CA PHE A 279 -18.86 8.03 7.31
C PHE A 279 -18.10 6.73 7.64
N THR A 280 -17.77 6.52 8.91
CA THR A 280 -17.00 5.35 9.37
C THR A 280 -17.80 4.05 9.29
N PHE A 281 -19.11 4.10 9.54
CA PHE A 281 -20.06 3.04 9.22
C PHE A 281 -21.38 3.64 8.73
N SER A 282 -22.05 2.94 7.81
CA SER A 282 -23.26 3.40 7.17
C SER A 282 -24.52 2.93 7.90
N CYS A 283 -25.44 3.88 8.11
CA CYS A 283 -26.77 3.66 8.67
C CYS A 283 -27.87 3.59 7.62
N LYS A 284 -27.50 3.76 6.35
CA LYS A 284 -28.39 3.69 5.20
C LYS A 284 -27.74 2.84 4.12
N SER A 285 -28.54 2.31 3.21
CA SER A 285 -27.97 1.71 2.00
C SER A 285 -27.22 2.78 1.19
N PHE A 286 -26.12 2.38 0.57
CA PHE A 286 -25.31 3.28 -0.25
C PHE A 286 -24.79 2.53 -1.47
N LEU A 287 -25.09 3.05 -2.67
CA LEU A 287 -24.68 2.45 -3.95
C LEU A 287 -24.98 0.95 -4.04
N GLY A 288 -26.17 0.53 -3.60
CA GLY A 288 -26.60 -0.88 -3.61
C GLY A 288 -26.00 -1.76 -2.50
N SER A 289 -25.11 -1.23 -1.66
CA SER A 289 -24.63 -1.93 -0.46
C SER A 289 -25.60 -1.72 0.71
N PRO A 290 -25.90 -2.77 1.51
CA PRO A 290 -26.71 -2.63 2.72
C PRO A 290 -25.99 -1.77 3.78
N PRO A 291 -26.73 -1.20 4.75
CA PRO A 291 -26.14 -0.57 5.93
C PRO A 291 -25.12 -1.51 6.60
N THR A 292 -24.06 -0.94 7.16
CA THR A 292 -23.05 -1.71 7.89
C THR A 292 -23.26 -1.70 9.40
N GLY A 293 -24.07 -0.76 9.91
CA GLY A 293 -24.53 -0.75 11.29
C GLY A 293 -25.98 -1.21 11.42
N THR A 294 -26.34 -1.77 12.57
CA THR A 294 -27.74 -2.08 12.91
C THR A 294 -28.54 -0.82 13.21
N GLU A 295 -29.86 -0.94 13.29
CA GLU A 295 -30.74 0.18 13.66
C GLU A 295 -30.36 0.75 15.04
N GLU A 296 -30.06 -0.11 16.01
CA GLU A 296 -29.65 0.25 17.37
C GLU A 296 -28.31 0.99 17.36
N GLN A 297 -27.32 0.48 16.64
CA GLN A 297 -26.01 1.12 16.50
C GLN A 297 -26.13 2.51 15.89
N CYS A 298 -27.02 2.65 14.91
CA CYS A 298 -27.28 3.91 14.23
C CYS A 298 -28.02 4.92 15.11
N LYS A 299 -29.05 4.48 15.84
CA LYS A 299 -29.71 5.33 16.84
C LYS A 299 -28.71 5.81 17.90
N LYS A 300 -27.90 4.89 18.44
CA LYS A 300 -26.89 5.21 19.45
C LYS A 300 -25.85 6.21 18.94
N LYS A 301 -25.40 6.07 17.69
CA LYS A 301 -24.50 7.03 17.04
C LYS A 301 -25.11 8.44 16.98
N GLU A 302 -26.37 8.58 16.57
CA GLU A 302 -27.02 9.89 16.50
C GLU A 302 -27.21 10.51 17.90
N GLU A 303 -27.55 9.72 18.90
CA GLU A 303 -27.61 10.17 20.31
C GLU A 303 -26.25 10.68 20.80
N LEU A 304 -25.15 9.99 20.47
CA LEU A 304 -23.80 10.37 20.87
C LEU A 304 -23.29 11.59 20.12
N LYS A 305 -23.65 11.77 18.84
CA LYS A 305 -23.31 12.98 18.08
C LYS A 305 -23.83 14.25 18.75
N ALA A 306 -25.04 14.21 19.32
CA ALA A 306 -25.61 15.33 20.05
C ALA A 306 -24.85 15.69 21.34
N LYS A 307 -24.00 14.79 21.83
CA LYS A 307 -23.18 14.96 23.05
C LYS A 307 -21.72 15.32 22.75
N ILE A 308 -21.35 15.56 21.50
CA ILE A 308 -19.99 15.96 21.14
C ILE A 308 -19.72 17.36 21.71
N THR A 309 -18.68 17.47 22.53
CA THR A 309 -18.22 18.75 23.06
C THR A 309 -17.43 19.50 21.98
N LYS A 310 -17.66 20.81 21.86
CA LYS A 310 -16.93 21.69 20.94
C LYS A 310 -15.49 21.91 21.39
#